data_AF-K2CUF7-F1
#
_entry.id   AF-K2CUF7-F1
#
_cell.length_a   1.000
_cell.length_b   1.000
_cell.length_c   1.000
_cell.angle_alpha   90.00
_cell.angle_beta   90.00
_cell.angle_gamma   90.00
#
_symmetry.space_group_name_H-M   'P 1'
#
loop_
_entity.id
_entity.type
_entity.pdbx_description
1 polymer ?
#
loop_
_entity_poly.entity_id
_entity_poly.type
_entity_poly.pdbx_seq_one_letter_code
_entity_poly.pdbx_strand_id
1 'polypeptide(L)'
;MKIDSLMTNTGPAIFHDQAFLAVLEDHMSYLRSHPTTVVLNIDPNKAYKYEFDLNGLLLLYSVPTYLHWLTMRMNNMTSPTDYRKDKLILLVPNDGIVGHIRQSHTSTRRVD
;
A
#
# COMPACT_ATOMS: atom_id res chain seq x y z
N MET A 1 16.39 -27.36 -1.93
CA MET A 1 15.91 -25.98 -1.72
C MET A 1 14.45 -26.08 -1.30
N LYS A 2 14.07 -25.61 -0.10
CA LYS A 2 12.68 -25.72 0.40
C LYS A 2 11.87 -24.57 -0.20
N ILE A 3 10.83 -24.88 -0.99
CA ILE A 3 9.97 -23.89 -1.66
C ILE A 3 9.34 -22.93 -0.63
N ASP A 4 9.08 -23.41 0.59
CA ASP A 4 8.43 -22.66 1.67
C ASP A 4 9.20 -21.41 2.11
N SER A 5 10.54 -21.40 1.99
CA SER A 5 11.36 -20.24 2.37
C SER A 5 11.35 -19.11 1.33
N LEU A 6 10.72 -19.32 0.17
CA LEU A 6 10.56 -18.32 -0.88
C LEU A 6 9.21 -17.59 -0.81
N MET A 7 8.30 -18.03 0.08
CA MET A 7 7.00 -17.39 0.26
C MET A 7 7.21 -16.03 0.95
N THR A 8 7.02 -14.96 0.18
CA THR A 8 6.94 -13.60 0.74
C THR A 8 5.67 -13.48 1.58
N ASN A 9 5.80 -12.95 2.80
CA ASN A 9 4.64 -12.63 3.62
C ASN A 9 3.86 -11.50 2.94
N THR A 10 2.79 -11.86 2.22
CA THR A 10 1.92 -10.91 1.51
C THR A 10 0.97 -10.17 2.45
N GLY A 11 1.03 -10.45 3.75
CA GLY A 11 0.16 -9.89 4.78
C GLY A 11 -1.20 -10.57 4.88
N PRO A 12 -2.15 -9.95 5.62
CA PRO A 12 -3.47 -10.55 5.86
C PRO A 12 -4.29 -10.72 4.58
N ALA A 13 -4.93 -11.88 4.40
CA ALA A 13 -5.69 -12.22 3.19
C ALA A 13 -6.80 -11.22 2.82
N ILE A 14 -7.36 -10.50 3.81
CA ILE A 14 -8.39 -9.49 3.60
C ILE A 14 -7.94 -8.34 2.69
N PHE A 15 -6.63 -8.07 2.58
CA PHE A 15 -6.09 -7.07 1.64
C PHE A 15 -6.17 -7.51 0.17
N HIS A 16 -6.64 -8.73 -0.10
CA HIS A 16 -6.93 -9.22 -1.45
C HIS A 16 -8.45 -9.39 -1.70
N ASP A 17 -9.28 -9.13 -0.68
CA ASP A 17 -10.74 -9.20 -0.78
C ASP A 17 -11.29 -7.97 -1.51
N GLN A 18 -12.08 -8.19 -2.57
CA GLN A 18 -12.60 -7.12 -3.41
C GLN A 18 -13.52 -6.15 -2.64
N ALA A 19 -14.31 -6.65 -1.68
CA ALA A 19 -15.20 -5.80 -0.90
C ALA A 19 -14.40 -4.88 0.03
N PHE A 20 -13.34 -5.40 0.65
CA PHE A 20 -12.46 -4.56 1.47
C PHE A 20 -11.65 -3.55 0.64
N LEU A 21 -11.17 -3.94 -0.55
CA LEU A 21 -10.50 -3.01 -1.46
C LEU A 21 -11.42 -1.85 -1.88
N ALA A 22 -12.70 -2.11 -2.14
CA ALA A 22 -13.68 -1.06 -2.43
C ALA A 22 -13.83 -0.09 -1.25
N VAL A 23 -13.93 -0.61 -0.02
CA VAL A 23 -13.97 0.23 1.20
C VAL A 23 -12.71 1.10 1.31
N LEU A 24 -11.53 0.54 1.07
CA LEU A 24 -10.30 1.34 1.08
C LEU A 24 -10.32 2.44 0.02
N GLU A 25 -10.82 2.14 -1.18
CA GLU A 25 -10.96 3.10 -2.27
C GLU A 25 -11.91 4.26 -1.90
N ASP A 26 -13.03 3.97 -1.23
CA ASP A 26 -13.94 5.00 -0.73
C ASP A 26 -13.28 5.91 0.32
N HIS A 27 -12.26 5.40 1.04
CA HIS A 27 -11.53 6.14 2.06
C HIS A 27 -10.28 6.88 1.54
N MET A 28 -10.04 6.93 0.22
CA MET A 28 -8.79 7.52 -0.33
C MET A 28 -8.57 8.97 0.08
N SER A 29 -9.60 9.81 0.04
CA SER A 29 -9.49 11.21 0.46
C SER A 29 -9.10 11.33 1.93
N TYR A 30 -9.74 10.54 2.80
CA TYR A 30 -9.44 10.47 4.22
C TYR A 30 -8.00 10.03 4.47
N LEU A 31 -7.58 8.91 3.86
CA LEU A 31 -6.23 8.36 4.00
C LEU A 31 -5.15 9.33 3.55
N ARG A 32 -5.33 10.05 2.43
CA ARG A 32 -4.35 11.02 1.94
C ARG A 32 -4.16 12.21 2.89
N SER A 33 -5.24 12.64 3.56
CA SER A 33 -5.21 13.77 4.51
C SER A 33 -4.94 13.36 5.97
N HIS A 34 -4.90 12.06 6.27
CA HIS A 34 -4.81 11.59 7.64
C HIS A 34 -3.46 11.99 8.27
N PRO A 35 -3.43 12.52 9.51
CA PRO A 35 -2.20 13.03 10.12
C PRO A 35 -1.11 11.97 10.35
N THR A 36 -1.47 10.68 10.36
CA THR A 36 -0.50 9.59 10.49
C THR A 36 0.03 9.09 9.15
N THR A 37 -0.47 9.60 8.02
CA THR A 37 0.05 9.23 6.70
C THR A 37 1.48 9.73 6.56
N VAL A 38 2.36 8.81 6.16
CA VAL A 38 3.79 9.08 6.07
C VAL A 38 4.09 9.65 4.69
N VAL A 39 4.80 10.77 4.66
CA VAL A 39 5.39 11.32 3.44
C VAL A 39 6.76 10.70 3.25
N LEU A 40 6.85 9.75 2.32
CA LEU A 40 8.08 9.06 2.00
C LEU A 40 8.85 9.83 0.92
N ASN A 41 10.00 10.37 1.29
CA ASN A 41 10.93 11.02 0.36
C ASN A 41 11.82 9.97 -0.32
N ILE A 42 11.83 9.96 -1.65
CA ILE A 42 12.59 9.03 -2.48
C ILE A 42 13.87 9.69 -2.96
N ASP A 43 15.00 9.01 -2.79
CA ASP A 43 16.28 9.45 -3.32
C ASP A 43 16.26 9.41 -4.87
N PRO A 44 16.71 10.45 -5.58
CA PRO A 44 16.65 10.52 -7.04
C PRO A 44 17.33 9.36 -7.77
N ASN A 45 18.44 8.82 -7.24
CA ASN A 45 19.11 7.68 -7.85
C ASN A 45 18.28 6.41 -7.69
N LYS A 46 17.60 6.26 -6.55
CA LYS A 46 16.63 5.17 -6.35
C LYS A 46 15.41 5.35 -7.25
N ALA A 47 14.88 6.56 -7.37
CA ALA A 47 13.75 6.83 -8.25
C ALA A 47 14.05 6.49 -9.72
N TYR A 48 15.25 6.83 -10.21
CA TYR A 48 15.71 6.43 -11.53
C TYR A 48 15.85 4.90 -11.68
N LYS A 49 16.48 4.25 -10.69
CA LYS A 49 16.71 2.79 -10.72
C LYS A 49 15.40 1.98 -10.76
N TYR A 50 14.38 2.43 -10.05
CA TYR A 50 13.10 1.72 -9.91
C TYR A 50 11.97 2.34 -10.76
N GLU A 51 12.30 3.09 -11.81
CA GLU A 51 11.29 3.55 -12.77
C GLU A 51 10.52 2.34 -13.34
N PHE A 52 9.19 2.43 -13.39
CA PHE A 52 8.29 1.30 -13.72
C PHE A 52 8.26 0.13 -12.71
N ASP A 53 8.90 0.24 -11.54
CA ASP A 53 8.89 -0.79 -10.49
C ASP A 53 8.59 -0.22 -9.10
N LEU A 54 7.33 0.19 -8.88
CA LEU A 54 6.88 0.70 -7.57
C LEU A 54 7.06 -0.34 -6.46
N ASN A 55 6.74 -1.62 -6.73
CA ASN A 55 6.79 -2.66 -5.69
C ASN A 55 8.23 -2.89 -5.20
N GLY A 56 9.20 -2.93 -6.11
CA GLY A 56 10.62 -3.01 -5.77
C GLY A 56 11.11 -1.79 -4.99
N LEU A 57 10.63 -0.59 -5.34
CA LEU A 57 10.92 0.63 -4.59
C LEU A 57 10.36 0.58 -3.18
N LEU A 58 9.08 0.23 -3.02
CA LEU A 58 8.42 0.14 -1.71
C LEU A 58 9.06 -0.93 -0.83
N LEU A 59 9.48 -2.05 -1.41
CA LEU A 59 10.25 -3.08 -0.72
C LEU A 59 11.61 -2.55 -0.22
N LEU A 60 12.34 -1.79 -1.06
CA LEU A 60 13.59 -1.15 -0.66
C LEU A 60 13.40 -0.23 0.56
N TYR A 61 12.30 0.51 0.59
CA TYR A 61 11.95 1.41 1.70
C TYR A 61 11.24 0.69 2.87
N SER A 62 11.25 -0.64 2.90
CA SER A 62 10.66 -1.46 3.97
C SER A 62 9.16 -1.21 4.19
N VAL A 63 8.43 -0.79 3.16
CA VAL A 63 6.97 -0.70 3.21
C VAL A 63 6.40 -2.12 3.14
N PRO A 64 5.52 -2.52 4.08
CA PRO A 64 4.92 -3.85 4.07
C PRO A 64 4.17 -4.14 2.76
N THR A 65 4.32 -5.36 2.22
CA THR A 65 3.78 -5.76 0.92
C THR A 65 2.27 -5.58 0.80
N TYR A 66 1.50 -5.87 1.85
CA TYR A 66 0.03 -5.67 1.84
C TYR A 66 -0.38 -4.20 1.73
N LEU A 67 0.52 -3.25 2.01
CA LEU A 67 0.28 -1.81 1.83
C LEU A 67 0.69 -1.31 0.44
N HIS A 68 1.34 -2.12 -0.41
CA HIS A 68 1.83 -1.67 -1.71
C HIS A 68 0.69 -1.23 -2.62
N TRP A 69 -0.39 -2.02 -2.70
CA TRP A 69 -1.58 -1.65 -3.46
C TRP A 69 -2.19 -0.35 -2.95
N LEU A 70 -2.36 -0.22 -1.63
CA LEU A 70 -2.96 0.97 -1.03
C LEU A 70 -2.09 2.22 -1.24
N THR A 71 -0.78 2.09 -1.08
CA THR A 71 0.22 3.13 -1.36
C THR A 71 0.13 3.57 -2.82
N MET A 72 0.04 2.63 -3.76
CA MET A 72 -0.13 2.92 -5.19
C MET A 72 -1.39 3.76 -5.45
N ARG A 73 -2.55 3.34 -4.92
CA ARG A 73 -3.83 4.05 -5.07
C ARG A 73 -3.80 5.44 -4.43
N MET A 74 -3.24 5.57 -3.23
CA MET A 74 -3.08 6.87 -2.56
C MET A 74 -2.26 7.86 -3.37
N ASN A 75 -1.36 7.38 -4.23
CA ASN A 75 -0.50 8.20 -5.08
C ASN A 75 -0.99 8.35 -6.53
N ASN A 76 -2.29 8.08 -6.78
CA ASN A 76 -2.97 8.18 -8.06
C ASN A 76 -2.38 7.27 -9.16
N MET A 77 -1.89 6.09 -8.77
CA MET A 77 -1.40 5.07 -9.70
C MET A 77 -2.38 3.89 -9.75
N THR A 78 -2.47 3.26 -10.92
CA THR A 78 -3.35 2.10 -11.16
C THR A 78 -2.58 0.81 -11.30
N SER A 79 -1.32 0.91 -11.74
CA SER A 79 -0.36 -0.18 -11.88
C SER A 79 0.96 0.18 -11.18
N PRO A 80 1.70 -0.79 -10.62
CA PRO A 80 3.06 -0.55 -10.12
C PRO A 80 4.01 0.01 -11.19
N THR A 81 3.71 -0.27 -12.47
CA THR A 81 4.45 0.26 -13.62
C THR A 81 4.15 1.72 -13.93
N ASP A 82 3.18 2.35 -13.26
CA ASP A 82 2.86 3.77 -13.45
C ASP A 82 3.86 4.68 -12.72
N TYR A 83 4.71 4.13 -11.85
CA TYR A 83 5.73 4.90 -11.16
C TYR A 83 6.74 5.48 -12.15
N ARG A 84 7.07 6.76 -11.96
CA ARG A 84 8.02 7.53 -12.78
C ARG A 84 9.08 8.15 -11.87
N LYS A 85 10.29 8.28 -12.40
CA LYS A 85 11.47 8.74 -11.65
C LYS A 85 11.37 10.18 -11.12
N ASP A 86 10.46 10.99 -11.65
CA ASP A 86 10.18 12.36 -11.22
C ASP A 86 9.27 12.42 -9.97
N LYS A 87 8.58 11.32 -9.63
CA LYS A 87 7.76 11.20 -8.42
C LYS A 87 8.63 10.88 -7.21
N LEU A 88 9.29 11.91 -6.67
CA LEU A 88 10.20 11.80 -5.52
C LEU A 88 9.50 11.75 -4.15
N ILE A 89 8.17 11.87 -4.12
CA ILE A 89 7.38 11.87 -2.89
C ILE A 89 6.24 10.87 -3.07
N LEU A 90 6.10 9.96 -2.10
CA LEU A 90 5.00 9.01 -2.01
C LEU A 90 4.27 9.14 -0.67
N LEU A 91 2.94 9.14 -0.70
CA LEU A 91 2.09 9.01 0.48
C LEU A 91 1.96 7.53 0.85
N VAL A 92 2.38 7.16 2.05
CA VAL A 92 2.29 5.79 2.56
C VAL A 92 1.35 5.77 3.76
N PRO A 93 0.29 4.93 3.76
CA PRO A 93 -0.61 4.84 4.89
C PRO A 93 0.10 4.24 6.11
N ASN A 94 -0.28 4.67 7.31
CA ASN A 94 0.12 4.00 8.54
C ASN A 94 -0.71 2.72 8.75
N ASP A 95 -0.07 1.63 9.17
CA ASP A 95 -0.75 0.35 9.39
C ASP A 95 -1.89 0.45 10.43
N GLY A 96 -1.73 1.28 11.47
CA GLY A 96 -2.75 1.48 12.50
C GLY A 96 -4.07 1.99 11.94
N ILE A 97 -4.04 3.02 11.08
CA ILE A 97 -5.28 3.57 10.51
C ILE A 97 -5.96 2.58 9.55
N VAL A 98 -5.17 1.84 8.78
CA VAL A 98 -5.69 0.79 7.89
C VAL A 98 -6.31 -0.34 8.71
N GLY A 99 -5.69 -0.69 9.84
CA GLY A 99 -6.20 -1.64 10.81
C GLY A 99 -7.55 -1.23 11.41
N HIS A 100 -7.76 0.06 11.70
CA HIS A 100 -9.05 0.58 12.17
C HIS A 100 -10.15 0.49 11.11
N ILE A 101 -9.86 0.81 9.85
CA ILE A 101 -10.82 0.65 8.74
C ILE A 101 -11.18 -0.84 8.59
N ARG A 102 -10.18 -1.72 8.63
CA ARG A 102 -10.38 -3.18 8.59
C ARG A 102 -11.27 -3.67 9.73
N GLN A 103 -11.03 -3.22 10.96
CA GLN A 103 -11.82 -3.61 12.12
C GLN A 103 -13.28 -3.16 11.99
N SER A 104 -13.50 -1.93 11.52
CA SER A 104 -14.85 -1.39 11.28
C SER A 104 -15.61 -2.20 10.22
N HIS A 105 -14.95 -2.51 9.10
CA HIS A 105 -15.52 -3.34 8.02
C HIS A 105 -15.90 -4.75 8.51
N THR A 106 -14.99 -5.41 9.23
CA THR A 106 -15.23 -6.77 9.75
C THR A 106 -16.30 -6.83 10.84
N SER A 107 -16.45 -5.78 11.66
CA SER A 107 -17.51 -5.69 12.68
C SER A 107 -18.90 -5.54 12.07
N THR A 108 -19.03 -4.78 10.97
CA THR A 108 -20.28 -4.57 10.25
C THR A 108 -20.77 -5.87 9.59
N ARG A 109 -19.84 -6.72 9.15
CA ARG A 109 -20.15 -8.00 8.47
C ARG A 109 -20.51 -9.16 9.41
N ARG A 110 -20.36 -8.99 10.73
CA ARG A 110 -20.65 -10.05 11.73
C ARG A 110 -22.09 -10.02 12.27
N VAL A 111 -22.93 -9.12 11.77
CA VAL A 111 -24.34 -9.02 12.14
C VAL A 111 -25.18 -9.53 10.98
N ASP A 112 -25.07 -10.83 10.69
CA ASP A 112 -25.99 -11.61 9.85
C ASP A 112 -25.93 -13.08 10.29
#